data_AF-A0A448WHS2-F1
#
_entry.id   AF-A0A448WHS2-F1
#
_cell.length_a   1.000
_cell.length_b   1.000
_cell.length_c   1.000
_cell.angle_alpha   90.00
_cell.angle_beta   90.00
_cell.angle_gamma   90.00
#
_symmetry.space_group_name_H-M   'P 1'
#
loop_
_entity.id
_entity.type
_entity.pdbx_description
1 polymer ?
#
loop_
_entity_poly.entity_id
_entity_poly.type
_entity_poly.pdbx_seq_one_letter_code
_entity_poly.pdbx_strand_id
1 'polypeptide(L)'
;MPILQLWLALFTAPFRQVACYLLFQQNGTLKPAENFTVDDDCAKLRKAMKGLGTDEQAIIEVMAFRSNKQRLEIVLKFKTLYGKDLAKEFASELSGNFLRVCQALCLAPEDYDASEIRAAIKGLGTDEDSLIEIICGRTNMQIKAFKEAYKKGEHFG
;
A
#
# COMPACT_ATOMS: atom_id res chain seq x y z
N MET A 1 -24.79 -38.79 -20.49
CA MET A 1 -23.77 -38.27 -19.56
C MET A 1 -24.34 -37.03 -18.88
N PRO A 2 -24.55 -37.05 -17.55
CA PRO A 2 -25.33 -36.03 -16.88
C PRO A 2 -24.49 -34.78 -16.62
N ILE A 3 -25.19 -33.65 -16.55
CA ILE A 3 -24.73 -32.27 -16.29
C ILE A 3 -23.86 -32.11 -15.02
N LEU A 4 -23.69 -33.19 -14.25
CA LEU A 4 -22.82 -33.29 -13.08
C LEU A 4 -21.31 -33.43 -13.40
N GLN A 5 -20.92 -33.65 -14.66
CA GLN A 5 -19.50 -33.63 -15.06
C GLN A 5 -18.98 -32.24 -15.48
N LEU A 6 -19.85 -31.23 -15.65
CA LEU A 6 -19.41 -29.85 -15.91
C LEU A 6 -18.96 -29.10 -14.64
N TRP A 7 -19.33 -29.58 -13.45
CA TRP A 7 -18.94 -28.95 -12.18
C TRP A 7 -17.59 -29.43 -11.62
N LEU A 8 -16.96 -30.44 -12.21
CA LEU A 8 -15.58 -30.84 -11.88
C LEU A 8 -14.53 -30.24 -12.84
N ALA A 9 -14.95 -29.67 -13.98
CA ALA A 9 -14.06 -29.07 -14.97
C ALA A 9 -13.81 -27.55 -14.77
N LEU A 10 -14.42 -26.93 -13.76
CA LEU A 10 -14.09 -25.57 -13.31
C LEU A 10 -12.91 -25.52 -12.31
N PHE A 11 -12.29 -26.66 -12.02
CA PHE A 11 -11.01 -26.75 -11.30
C PHE A 11 -9.82 -26.82 -12.27
N THR A 12 -9.87 -26.07 -13.38
CA THR A 12 -8.65 -25.65 -14.05
C THR A 12 -7.90 -24.68 -13.14
N ALA A 13 -6.57 -24.69 -13.24
CA ALA A 13 -5.66 -24.20 -12.22
C ALA A 13 -5.76 -22.71 -11.78
N PRO A 14 -6.35 -21.72 -12.47
CA PRO A 14 -6.30 -20.34 -11.98
C PRO A 14 -7.25 -20.06 -10.80
N PHE A 15 -8.31 -20.84 -10.61
CA PHE A 15 -9.31 -20.55 -9.56
C PHE A 15 -8.93 -21.03 -8.16
N ARG A 16 -7.84 -21.82 -8.03
CA ARG A 16 -7.32 -22.21 -6.71
C ARG A 16 -6.76 -21.01 -5.96
N GLN A 17 -6.21 -20.02 -6.68
CA GLN A 17 -5.73 -18.76 -6.09
C GLN A 17 -6.91 -17.99 -5.48
N VAL A 18 -8.03 -17.88 -6.21
CA VAL A 18 -9.21 -17.12 -5.78
C VAL A 18 -9.92 -17.79 -4.61
N ALA A 19 -10.04 -19.13 -4.61
CA ALA A 19 -10.61 -19.86 -3.48
C ALA A 19 -9.73 -19.78 -2.21
N CYS A 20 -8.39 -19.82 -2.35
CA CYS A 20 -7.48 -19.53 -1.24
C CYS A 20 -7.58 -18.08 -0.75
N TYR A 21 -7.79 -17.12 -1.67
CA TYR A 21 -7.97 -15.70 -1.35
C TYR A 21 -9.29 -15.42 -0.63
N LEU A 22 -10.36 -16.16 -0.94
CA LEU A 22 -11.67 -16.02 -0.31
C LEU A 22 -11.78 -16.73 1.06
N LEU A 23 -10.98 -17.77 1.32
CA LEU A 23 -11.03 -18.54 2.56
C LEU A 23 -10.09 -18.06 3.67
N PHE A 24 -9.13 -17.19 3.34
CA PHE A 24 -8.21 -16.62 4.32
C PHE A 24 -8.48 -15.13 4.48
N GLN A 25 -9.38 -14.78 5.41
CA GLN A 25 -9.41 -13.46 6.04
C GLN A 25 -8.10 -13.27 6.83
N GLN A 26 -7.00 -12.98 6.14
CA GLN A 26 -5.72 -12.69 6.76
C GLN A 26 -5.79 -11.27 7.31
N ASN A 27 -6.12 -11.16 8.60
CA ASN A 27 -5.60 -10.05 9.38
C ASN A 27 -4.08 -10.09 9.22
N GLY A 28 -3.49 -9.05 8.63
CA GLY A 28 -2.05 -8.99 8.38
C GLY A 28 -1.22 -9.37 9.61
N THR A 29 -0.04 -9.97 9.37
CA THR A 29 0.90 -10.35 10.43
C THR A 29 1.43 -9.15 11.20
N LEU A 30 1.40 -7.96 10.60
CA LEU A 30 1.78 -6.70 11.22
C LEU A 30 0.76 -6.26 12.27
N LYS A 31 1.20 -6.17 13.53
CA LYS A 31 0.42 -5.60 14.63
C LYS A 31 0.86 -4.16 14.92
N PRO A 32 -0.03 -3.32 15.47
CA PRO A 32 0.38 -2.00 15.96
C PRO A 32 1.50 -2.15 16.99
N ALA A 33 2.53 -1.33 16.86
CA ALA A 33 3.64 -1.36 17.81
C ALA A 33 3.20 -0.78 19.17
N GLU A 34 3.53 -1.46 20.26
CA GLU A 34 3.04 -1.15 21.62
C GLU A 34 3.58 0.19 22.16
N ASN A 35 4.89 0.41 22.08
CA ASN A 35 5.55 1.64 22.55
C ASN A 35 5.71 2.64 21.40
N PHE A 36 4.60 3.03 20.78
CA PHE A 36 4.61 3.96 19.66
C PHE A 36 4.51 5.41 20.11
N THR A 37 5.51 6.19 19.72
CA THR A 37 5.58 7.64 19.89
C THR A 37 5.82 8.26 18.52
N VAL A 38 4.81 8.97 18.01
CA VAL A 38 4.87 9.58 16.67
C VAL A 38 6.02 10.57 16.53
N ASP A 39 6.36 11.28 17.61
CA ASP A 39 7.47 12.25 17.63
C ASP A 39 8.84 11.57 17.46
N ASP A 40 9.06 10.40 18.09
CA ASP A 40 10.34 9.68 18.00
C ASP A 40 10.53 9.08 16.60
N ASP A 41 9.48 8.51 16.01
CA ASP A 41 9.53 7.99 14.64
C ASP A 41 9.77 9.13 13.63
N CYS A 42 9.12 10.28 13.81
CA CYS A 42 9.38 11.48 13.00
C CYS A 42 10.85 11.92 13.10
N ALA A 43 11.38 11.99 14.32
CA ALA A 43 12.77 12.39 14.56
C ALA A 43 13.77 11.39 13.96
N LYS A 44 13.47 10.09 14.09
CA LYS A 44 14.29 9.01 13.52
C LYS A 44 14.33 9.07 12.00
N LEU A 45 13.17 9.22 11.34
CA LEU A 45 13.10 9.40 9.89
C LEU A 45 13.81 10.68 9.45
N ARG A 46 13.63 11.78 10.17
CA ARG A 46 14.28 13.05 9.83
C ARG A 46 15.80 12.95 9.90
N LYS A 47 16.33 12.22 10.88
CA LYS A 47 17.75 11.95 11.05
C LYS A 47 18.27 11.02 9.96
N ALA A 48 17.52 9.97 9.62
CA ALA A 48 17.88 9.01 8.58
C ALA A 48 18.03 9.65 7.19
N MET A 49 17.27 10.71 6.92
CA MET A 49 17.26 11.48 5.67
C MET A 49 18.02 12.81 5.79
N LYS A 50 18.98 12.94 6.73
CA LYS A 50 19.76 14.17 6.91
C LYS A 50 21.24 13.90 6.73
N GLY A 51 21.84 14.54 5.73
CA GLY A 51 23.30 14.58 5.55
C GLY A 51 23.71 14.01 4.20
N LEU A 52 24.93 13.48 4.13
CA LEU A 52 25.43 12.79 2.94
C LEU A 52 25.07 11.31 3.05
N GLY A 53 24.15 10.87 2.20
CA GLY A 53 23.61 9.51 2.21
C GLY A 53 22.36 9.37 3.09
N THR A 54 21.81 8.16 3.10
CA THR A 54 20.53 7.85 3.72
C THR A 54 20.66 6.59 4.60
N ASP A 55 20.15 6.63 5.81
CA ASP A 55 20.08 5.46 6.70
C ASP A 55 18.83 4.63 6.37
N GLU A 56 18.95 3.79 5.33
CA GLU A 56 17.86 2.92 4.86
C GLU A 56 17.36 1.95 5.95
N GLN A 57 18.27 1.49 6.82
CA GLN A 57 17.94 0.58 7.91
C GLN A 57 17.01 1.26 8.92
N ALA A 58 17.29 2.50 9.30
CA ALA A 58 16.40 3.28 10.16
C ALA A 58 15.02 3.54 9.52
N ILE A 59 14.96 3.72 8.20
CA ILE A 59 13.70 3.86 7.46
C ILE A 59 12.90 2.55 7.51
N ILE A 60 13.55 1.40 7.27
CA ILE A 60 12.91 0.08 7.33
C ILE A 60 12.35 -0.19 8.73
N GLU A 61 13.13 0.09 9.77
CA GLU A 61 12.72 -0.11 11.17
C GLU A 61 11.45 0.65 11.55
N VAL A 62 11.21 1.81 10.94
CA VAL A 62 9.97 2.58 11.15
C VAL A 62 8.89 2.11 10.18
N MET A 63 9.14 2.17 8.87
CA MET A 63 8.08 2.00 7.87
C MET A 63 7.56 0.57 7.77
N ALA A 64 8.42 -0.44 7.97
CA ALA A 64 8.01 -1.84 7.86
C ALA A 64 7.33 -2.39 9.13
N PHE A 65 7.59 -1.78 10.29
CA PHE A 65 7.14 -2.30 11.59
C PHE A 65 6.04 -1.47 12.26
N ARG A 66 5.56 -0.40 11.62
CA ARG A 66 4.40 0.37 12.07
C ARG A 66 3.15 0.03 11.27
N SER A 67 2.03 -0.13 11.97
CA SER A 67 0.71 -0.34 11.35
C SER A 67 0.36 0.81 10.40
N ASN A 68 -0.54 0.58 9.43
CA ASN A 68 -0.96 1.63 8.50
C ASN A 68 -1.48 2.88 9.24
N LYS A 69 -2.30 2.70 10.28
CA LYS A 69 -2.77 3.81 11.13
C LYS A 69 -1.60 4.62 11.72
N GLN A 70 -0.61 3.95 12.31
CA GLN A 70 0.58 4.62 12.88
C GLN A 70 1.40 5.33 11.79
N ARG A 71 1.52 4.74 10.60
CA ARG A 71 2.20 5.38 9.46
C ARG A 71 1.49 6.64 9.00
N LEU A 72 0.16 6.65 8.95
CA LEU A 72 -0.60 7.87 8.63
C LEU A 72 -0.44 8.95 9.70
N GLU A 73 -0.37 8.56 10.98
CA GLU A 73 -0.05 9.49 12.07
C GLU A 73 1.36 10.09 11.91
N ILE A 74 2.36 9.27 11.54
CA ILE A 74 3.73 9.73 11.23
C ILE A 74 3.72 10.69 10.04
N VAL A 75 3.06 10.36 8.93
CA VAL A 75 2.99 11.21 7.72
C VAL A 75 2.43 12.60 8.07
N LEU A 76 1.32 12.64 8.81
CA LEU A 76 0.70 13.90 9.23
C LEU A 76 1.62 14.69 10.16
N LYS A 77 2.15 14.03 11.20
CA LYS A 77 2.98 14.68 12.22
C LYS A 77 4.31 15.17 11.65
N PHE A 78 4.92 14.42 10.73
CA PHE A 78 6.17 14.81 10.07
C PHE A 78 5.99 16.12 9.30
N LYS A 79 4.85 16.26 8.60
CA LYS A 79 4.47 17.52 7.92
C LYS A 79 4.28 18.66 8.91
N THR A 80 3.62 18.42 10.04
CA THR A 80 3.44 19.44 11.09
C THR A 80 4.77 19.88 11.73
N LEU A 81 5.68 18.94 12.02
CA LEU A 81 6.94 19.23 12.71
C LEU A 81 7.98 19.90 11.81
N TYR A 82 8.05 19.51 10.53
CA TYR A 82 9.14 19.89 9.64
C TYR A 82 8.70 20.66 8.39
N GLY A 83 7.39 20.84 8.18
CA GLY A 83 6.85 21.51 6.99
C GLY A 83 7.12 20.77 5.69
N LYS A 84 7.47 19.48 5.76
CA LYS A 84 7.92 18.64 4.64
C LYS A 84 6.96 17.47 4.45
N ASP A 85 6.72 17.12 3.19
CA ASP A 85 5.93 15.94 2.85
C ASP A 85 6.82 14.70 2.91
N LEU A 86 6.45 13.71 3.74
CA LEU A 86 7.29 12.55 3.99
C LEU A 86 7.52 11.70 2.73
N ALA A 87 6.51 11.54 1.87
CA ALA A 87 6.66 10.78 0.63
C ALA A 87 7.60 11.48 -0.37
N LYS A 88 7.63 12.82 -0.36
CA LYS A 88 8.59 13.60 -1.16
C LYS A 88 10.01 13.55 -0.60
N GLU A 89 10.18 13.52 0.73
CA GLU A 89 11.51 13.35 1.33
C GLU A 89 12.07 11.96 0.99
N PHE A 90 11.25 10.91 0.97
CA PHE A 90 11.71 9.62 0.44
C PHE A 90 12.13 9.71 -1.03
N ALA A 91 11.39 10.44 -1.87
CA ALA A 91 11.74 10.61 -3.29
C ALA A 91 13.05 11.38 -3.53
N SER A 92 13.48 12.22 -2.59
CA SER A 92 14.79 12.89 -2.69
C SER A 92 15.97 12.03 -2.22
N GLU A 93 15.71 10.98 -1.44
CA GLU A 93 16.74 10.19 -0.75
C GLU A 93 16.88 8.77 -1.33
N LEU A 94 15.77 8.18 -1.77
CA LEU A 94 15.68 6.79 -2.21
C LEU A 94 15.40 6.69 -3.71
N SER A 95 15.61 5.50 -4.28
CA SER A 95 15.27 5.22 -5.67
C SER A 95 14.76 3.78 -5.87
N GLY A 96 14.27 3.50 -7.08
CA GLY A 96 13.84 2.16 -7.47
C GLY A 96 12.68 1.60 -6.63
N ASN A 97 12.72 0.29 -6.39
CA ASN A 97 11.64 -0.41 -5.68
C ASN A 97 11.51 0.02 -4.23
N PHE A 98 12.62 0.35 -3.56
CA PHE A 98 12.58 0.74 -2.17
C PHE A 98 11.85 2.08 -1.97
N LEU A 99 12.09 3.04 -2.86
CA LEU A 99 11.31 4.28 -2.92
C LEU A 99 9.82 4.00 -3.11
N ARG A 100 9.47 3.18 -4.11
CA ARG A 100 8.06 2.87 -4.43
C ARG A 100 7.33 2.26 -3.23
N VAL A 101 7.99 1.35 -2.51
CA VAL A 101 7.44 0.76 -1.28
C VAL A 101 7.27 1.82 -0.19
N CYS A 102 8.28 2.65 0.08
CA CYS A 102 8.18 3.67 1.13
C CYS A 102 7.06 4.69 0.85
N GLN A 103 6.90 5.12 -0.39
CA GLN A 103 5.80 6.01 -0.80
C GLN A 103 4.44 5.31 -0.67
N ALA A 104 4.30 4.07 -1.11
CA ALA A 104 3.08 3.29 -0.94
C ALA A 104 2.71 3.13 0.55
N LEU A 105 3.71 2.95 1.42
CA LEU A 105 3.50 2.81 2.86
C LEU A 105 3.03 4.13 3.52
N CYS A 106 3.16 5.28 2.86
CA CYS A 106 2.61 6.56 3.33
C CYS A 106 1.12 6.77 3.00
N LEU A 107 0.49 5.87 2.24
CA LEU A 107 -0.89 6.02 1.77
C LEU A 107 -1.89 5.27 2.65
N ALA A 108 -3.11 5.82 2.71
CA ALA A 108 -4.25 5.05 3.18
C ALA A 108 -4.55 3.93 2.16
N PRO A 109 -5.11 2.78 2.58
CA PRO A 109 -5.38 1.67 1.67
C PRO A 109 -6.19 2.06 0.43
N GLU A 110 -7.22 2.89 0.60
CA GLU A 110 -8.06 3.39 -0.48
C GLU A 110 -7.33 4.33 -1.45
N ASP A 111 -6.37 5.11 -0.96
CA ASP A 111 -5.57 6.02 -1.78
C ASP A 111 -4.53 5.22 -2.58
N TYR A 112 -3.96 4.16 -1.98
CA TYR A 112 -3.07 3.23 -2.66
C TYR A 112 -3.80 2.44 -3.75
N ASP A 113 -4.96 1.85 -3.45
CA ASP A 113 -5.77 1.15 -4.46
C ASP A 113 -6.15 2.10 -5.62
N ALA A 114 -6.52 3.34 -5.30
CA ALA A 114 -6.83 4.34 -6.32
C ALA A 114 -5.61 4.74 -7.16
N SER A 115 -4.41 4.82 -6.59
CA SER A 115 -3.19 5.15 -7.34
C SER A 115 -2.77 3.99 -8.26
N GLU A 116 -2.84 2.75 -7.80
CA GLU A 116 -2.50 1.57 -8.60
C GLU A 116 -3.52 1.34 -9.73
N ILE A 117 -4.83 1.55 -9.50
CA ILE A 117 -5.82 1.51 -10.58
C ILE A 117 -5.53 2.57 -11.64
N ARG A 118 -5.17 3.80 -11.24
CA ARG A 118 -4.78 4.85 -12.21
C ARG A 118 -3.56 4.42 -13.00
N ALA A 119 -2.56 3.86 -12.34
CA ALA A 119 -1.34 3.39 -13.00
C ALA A 119 -1.64 2.29 -14.02
N ALA A 120 -2.50 1.33 -13.67
CA ALA A 120 -2.87 0.20 -14.52
C ALA A 120 -3.57 0.60 -15.83
N ILE A 121 -4.29 1.74 -15.85
CA ILE A 121 -5.05 2.21 -17.03
C ILE A 121 -4.47 3.45 -17.72
N LYS A 122 -3.33 3.98 -17.26
CA LYS A 122 -2.74 5.23 -17.78
C LYS A 122 -2.08 5.06 -19.16
N GLY A 123 -1.57 3.85 -19.45
CA GLY A 123 -0.74 3.58 -20.62
C GLY A 123 -1.51 3.18 -21.88
N LEU A 124 -0.76 2.83 -22.94
CA LEU A 124 -1.34 2.17 -24.11
C LEU A 124 -1.65 0.71 -23.75
N GLY A 125 -2.93 0.42 -23.55
CA GLY A 125 -3.40 -0.87 -23.05
C GLY A 125 -3.85 -0.80 -21.59
N THR A 126 -3.93 -1.94 -20.93
CA THR A 126 -4.34 -2.04 -19.52
C THR A 126 -3.55 -3.14 -18.84
N ASP A 127 -3.03 -2.87 -17.65
CA ASP A 127 -2.47 -3.89 -16.77
C ASP A 127 -3.64 -4.63 -16.09
N GLU A 128 -4.17 -5.63 -16.78
CA GLU A 128 -5.33 -6.41 -16.33
C GLU A 128 -5.02 -7.22 -15.07
N ASP A 129 -3.78 -7.68 -14.89
CA ASP A 129 -3.38 -8.50 -13.74
C ASP A 129 -3.51 -7.68 -12.44
N SER A 130 -2.93 -6.48 -12.41
CA SER A 130 -3.05 -5.55 -11.27
C SER A 130 -4.51 -5.14 -11.02
N LEU A 131 -5.27 -4.91 -12.09
CA LEU A 131 -6.68 -4.51 -11.99
C LEU A 131 -7.55 -5.62 -11.39
N ILE A 132 -7.36 -6.87 -11.85
CA ILE A 132 -8.08 -8.04 -11.35
C ILE A 132 -7.73 -8.28 -9.89
N GLU A 133 -6.46 -8.21 -9.51
CA GLU A 133 -6.02 -8.39 -8.12
C GLU A 133 -6.71 -7.41 -7.17
N ILE A 134 -6.72 -6.12 -7.52
CA ILE A 134 -7.34 -5.08 -6.69
C ILE A 134 -8.87 -5.26 -6.65
N ILE A 135 -9.53 -5.39 -7.80
CA ILE A 135 -11.01 -5.41 -7.85
C ILE A 135 -11.57 -6.69 -7.23
N CYS A 136 -10.97 -7.85 -7.52
CA CYS A 136 -11.43 -9.13 -6.97
C CYS A 136 -11.00 -9.34 -5.52
N GLY A 137 -9.99 -8.61 -5.05
CA GLY A 137 -9.45 -8.72 -3.70
C GLY A 137 -10.03 -7.77 -2.65
N ARG A 138 -11.04 -6.96 -2.99
CA ARG A 138 -11.62 -5.94 -2.10
C ARG A 138 -13.10 -6.19 -1.81
N THR A 139 -13.52 -5.83 -0.60
CA THR A 139 -14.94 -5.85 -0.21
C THR A 139 -15.70 -4.70 -0.87
N ASN A 140 -17.04 -4.79 -0.94
CA ASN A 140 -17.89 -3.71 -1.46
C ASN A 140 -17.66 -2.36 -0.76
N MET A 141 -17.37 -2.37 0.54
CA MET A 141 -17.06 -1.16 1.31
C MET A 141 -15.73 -0.56 0.86
N GLN A 142 -14.68 -1.38 0.73
CA GLN A 142 -13.38 -0.93 0.22
C GLN A 142 -13.47 -0.43 -1.22
N ILE A 143 -14.25 -1.10 -2.07
CA ILE A 143 -14.51 -0.65 -3.46
C ILE A 143 -15.15 0.73 -3.48
N LYS A 144 -16.11 0.99 -2.59
CA LYS A 144 -16.71 2.30 -2.47
C LYS A 144 -15.68 3.34 -2.02
N ALA A 145 -14.87 3.02 -1.01
CA ALA A 145 -13.84 3.92 -0.49
C ALA A 145 -12.79 4.29 -1.55
N PHE A 146 -12.20 3.32 -2.25
CA PHE A 146 -11.20 3.64 -3.27
C PHE A 146 -11.82 4.34 -4.49
N LYS A 147 -13.10 4.10 -4.83
CA LYS A 147 -13.79 4.87 -5.88
C LYS A 147 -13.92 6.35 -5.51
N GLU A 148 -14.16 6.65 -4.24
CA GLU A 148 -14.20 8.02 -3.75
C GLU A 148 -12.80 8.65 -3.77
N ALA A 149 -11.77 7.94 -3.31
CA ALA A 149 -10.36 8.37 -3.42
C ALA A 149 -9.93 8.60 -4.88
N TYR A 150 -10.34 7.71 -5.79
CA TYR A 150 -10.07 7.81 -7.22
C TYR A 150 -10.61 9.11 -7.83
N LYS A 151 -11.81 9.54 -7.41
CA LYS A 151 -12.42 10.78 -7.90
C LYS A 151 -11.78 12.05 -7.36
N LYS A 152 -11.18 12.02 -6.17
CA LYS A 152 -10.51 13.19 -5.56
C LYS A 152 -9.26 13.63 -6.33
N GLY A 153 -8.66 12.73 -7.13
CA GLY A 153 -7.57 13.08 -8.04
C GLY A 153 -6.23 13.39 -7.37
N GLU A 154 -6.03 13.01 -6.09
CA GLU A 154 -4.74 13.23 -5.44
C GLU A 154 -3.67 12.34 -6.08
N HIS A 155 -2.69 12.99 -6.71
CA HIS A 155 -1.51 12.37 -7.28
C HIS A 155 -0.45 12.21 -6.18
N PHE A 156 -0.27 10.97 -5.73
CA PHE A 156 0.89 10.55 -4.93
C PHE A 156 1.92 9.93 -5.87
N GLY A 157 2.67 10.79 -6.56
CA GLY A 157 3.73 10.40 -7.49
C GLY A 157 4.84 11.44 -7.48
#